data_AF-A0A544TSY5-F1
#
_entry.id   AF-A0A544TSY5-F1
#
_cell.length_a   1.000
_cell.length_b   1.000
_cell.length_c   1.000
_cell.angle_alpha   90.00
_cell.angle_beta   90.00
_cell.angle_gamma   90.00
#
_symmetry.space_group_name_H-M   'P 1'
#
loop_
_entity.id
_entity.type
_entity.pdbx_description
1 polymer ?
#
loop_
_entity_poly.entity_id
_entity_poly.type
_entity_poly.pdbx_seq_one_letter_code
_entity_poly.pdbx_strand_id
1 'polypeptide(L)'
;MELAFVKGKKKQTFRTKETVTGTISILLALFALFMINVGLIMKSSFMPTGIIRYCLIGAVILGFAGLLTKKRNRSFAFLGIAISAFIGIFFFCMIGFAWSINPMP
;
A
#
# COMPACT_ATOMS: atom_id res chain seq x y z
N MET A 1 -0.69 44.07 29.16
CA MET A 1 -1.13 43.34 27.96
C MET A 1 0.11 42.77 27.30
N GLU A 2 0.00 41.58 26.71
CA GLU A 2 1.11 40.83 26.06
C GLU A 2 2.10 40.27 27.08
N LEU A 3 2.09 38.98 27.45
CA LEU A 3 2.76 37.91 26.71
C LEU A 3 2.31 36.52 27.23
N ALA A 4 1.06 36.40 27.69
CA ALA A 4 0.42 35.11 28.04
C ALA A 4 0.20 34.16 26.84
N PHE A 5 0.85 34.41 25.70
CA PHE A 5 0.65 33.72 24.42
C PHE A 5 1.63 32.59 24.13
N VAL A 6 2.63 32.36 24.98
CA VAL A 6 3.46 31.14 24.87
C VAL A 6 2.82 30.02 25.69
N LYS A 7 1.54 29.75 25.42
CA LYS A 7 0.93 28.48 25.76
C LYS A 7 1.59 27.47 24.83
N GLY A 8 2.72 26.93 25.28
CA GLY A 8 3.44 25.87 24.61
C GLY A 8 2.42 24.86 24.12
N LYS A 9 2.22 24.84 22.79
CA LYS A 9 1.48 23.77 22.13
C LYS A 9 2.31 22.53 22.40
N LYS A 10 2.09 21.88 23.55
CA LYS A 10 2.34 20.46 23.71
C LYS A 10 1.68 19.88 22.47
N LYS A 11 2.48 19.50 21.48
CA LYS A 11 2.05 18.63 20.38
C LYS A 11 1.60 17.38 21.10
N GLN A 12 0.35 17.39 21.53
CA GLN A 12 -0.33 16.24 22.03
C GLN A 12 -0.50 15.45 20.75
N THR A 13 0.54 14.68 20.43
CA THR A 13 0.54 13.66 19.39
C THR A 13 -0.55 12.72 19.86
N PHE A 14 -1.78 13.06 19.52
CA PHE A 14 -2.93 12.22 19.72
C PHE A 14 -2.54 10.97 18.97
N ARG A 15 -2.16 9.93 19.72
CA ARG A 15 -2.06 8.55 19.29
C ARG A 15 -3.44 8.20 18.76
N THR A 16 -3.74 8.68 17.57
CA THR A 16 -4.89 8.28 16.79
C THR A 16 -4.58 6.84 16.47
N LYS A 17 -5.16 5.94 17.26
CA LYS A 17 -4.98 4.50 17.10
C LYS A 17 -5.21 4.23 15.62
N GLU A 18 -4.20 3.70 14.94
CA GLU A 18 -4.30 3.39 13.53
C GLU A 18 -5.42 2.36 13.34
N THR A 19 -6.11 2.44 12.20
CA THR A 19 -7.08 1.40 11.86
C THR A 19 -6.33 0.08 11.67
N VAL A 20 -6.64 -0.93 12.50
CA VAL A 20 -6.10 -2.30 12.35
C VAL A 20 -6.30 -2.79 10.92
N THR A 21 -7.43 -2.47 10.28
CA THR A 21 -7.69 -2.76 8.87
C THR A 21 -6.69 -2.09 7.92
N GLY A 22 -6.38 -0.81 8.12
CA GLY A 22 -5.32 -0.11 7.37
C GLY A 22 -3.92 -0.70 7.62
N THR A 23 -3.62 -1.12 8.85
CA THR A 23 -2.35 -1.78 9.17
C THR A 23 -2.23 -3.16 8.49
N ILE A 24 -3.30 -3.94 8.44
CA ILE A 24 -3.29 -5.24 7.73
C ILE A 24 -3.20 -5.00 6.21
N SER A 25 -3.90 -3.99 5.68
CA SER A 25 -3.84 -3.59 4.26
C SER A 25 -2.41 -3.25 3.84
N ILE A 26 -1.70 -2.41 4.60
CA ILE A 26 -0.32 -2.05 4.26
C ILE A 26 0.63 -3.25 4.37
N LEU A 27 0.43 -4.15 5.35
CA LEU A 27 1.24 -5.36 5.47
C LEU A 27 1.08 -6.29 4.26
N LEU A 28 -0.16 -6.52 3.82
CA LEU A 28 -0.46 -7.32 2.63
C LEU A 28 0.14 -6.69 1.37
N ALA A 29 0.03 -5.37 1.22
CA ALA A 29 0.60 -4.65 0.08
C ALA A 29 2.13 -4.72 0.06
N LEU A 30 2.78 -4.56 1.21
CA LEU A 30 4.24 -4.69 1.36
C LEU A 30 4.70 -6.12 1.09
N PHE A 31 3.97 -7.13 1.58
CA PHE A 31 4.29 -8.53 1.33
C PHE A 31 4.18 -8.88 -0.16
N ALA A 32 3.11 -8.42 -0.81
CA ALA A 32 2.95 -8.57 -2.26
C ALA A 32 4.11 -7.90 -3.02
N LEU A 33 4.46 -6.66 -2.65
CA LEU A 33 5.57 -5.93 -3.25
C LEU A 33 6.89 -6.68 -3.07
N PHE A 34 7.17 -7.18 -1.87
CA PHE A 34 8.37 -7.96 -1.58
C PHE A 34 8.45 -9.22 -2.44
N MET A 35 7.37 -10.02 -2.51
CA MET A 35 7.31 -11.23 -3.32
C MET A 35 7.50 -10.95 -4.82
N ILE A 36 6.92 -9.86 -5.32
CA ILE A 36 7.09 -9.46 -6.72
C ILE A 36 8.56 -9.12 -6.99
N ASN A 37 9.19 -8.31 -6.13
CA ASN A 37 10.58 -7.91 -6.31
C ASN A 37 11.54 -9.11 -6.20
N VAL A 38 11.34 -10.00 -5.23
CA VAL A 38 12.14 -11.23 -5.09
C VAL A 38 11.98 -12.11 -6.33
N GLY A 39 10.74 -12.33 -6.80
CA GLY A 39 10.49 -13.11 -8.00
C GLY A 39 11.19 -12.53 -9.24
N LEU A 40 11.20 -11.20 -9.37
CA LEU A 40 11.85 -10.49 -10.46
C LEU A 40 13.38 -10.62 -10.41
N ILE A 41 13.98 -10.46 -9.22
CA ILE A 41 15.43 -10.60 -9.02
C ILE A 41 15.89 -12.03 -9.30
N MET A 42 15.14 -13.02 -8.80
CA MET A 42 15.52 -14.42 -8.96
C MET A 42 15.27 -14.96 -10.38
N LYS A 43 14.66 -14.17 -11.28
CA LYS A 43 14.19 -14.61 -12.61
C LYS A 43 13.46 -15.96 -12.52
N SER A 44 12.72 -16.14 -11.44
CA SER A 44 12.11 -17.42 -11.10
C SER A 44 10.84 -17.61 -11.92
N SER A 45 10.73 -18.73 -12.63
CA SER A 45 9.48 -19.17 -13.25
C SER A 45 8.40 -19.50 -12.21
N PHE A 46 8.78 -19.68 -10.94
CA PHE A 46 7.90 -19.98 -9.83
C PHE A 46 7.51 -18.71 -9.09
N MET A 47 6.91 -17.76 -9.80
CA MET A 47 6.24 -16.63 -9.17
C MET A 47 4.86 -17.10 -8.68
N PRO A 48 4.56 -17.07 -7.36
CA PRO A 48 3.25 -17.48 -6.84
C PRO A 48 2.20 -16.38 -7.13
N THR A 49 1.86 -16.22 -8.41
CA THR A 49 0.98 -15.18 -8.95
C THR A 49 -0.38 -15.18 -8.27
N GLY A 50 -0.92 -16.36 -7.92
CA GLY A 50 -2.16 -16.48 -7.14
C GLY A 50 -2.09 -15.81 -5.77
N ILE A 51 -1.04 -16.09 -4.99
CA ILE A 51 -0.86 -15.52 -3.64
C ILE A 51 -0.71 -14.00 -3.71
N ILE A 52 0.10 -13.52 -4.66
CA ILE A 52 0.30 -12.08 -4.91
C ILE A 52 -1.04 -11.41 -5.26
N ARG A 53 -1.83 -12.03 -6.14
CA ARG A 53 -3.14 -11.51 -6.56
C ARG A 53 -4.12 -11.42 -5.39
N TYR A 54 -4.20 -12.45 -4.56
CA TYR A 54 -5.06 -12.42 -3.36
C TYR A 54 -4.59 -11.37 -2.34
N CYS A 55 -3.27 -11.22 -2.16
CA CYS A 55 -2.72 -10.19 -1.28
C CYS A 55 -3.06 -8.77 -1.77
N LEU A 56 -2.96 -8.53 -3.08
CA LEU A 56 -3.34 -7.25 -3.69
C LEU A 56 -4.83 -6.94 -3.53
N ILE A 57 -5.70 -7.90 -3.86
CA ILE A 57 -7.16 -7.73 -3.72
C ILE A 57 -7.51 -7.47 -2.25
N GLY A 58 -6.95 -8.28 -1.34
CA GLY A 58 -7.14 -8.11 0.11
C GLY A 58 -6.64 -6.75 0.59
N ALA A 59 -5.46 -6.30 0.15
CA ALA A 59 -4.91 -5.00 0.51
C ALA A 59 -5.82 -3.85 0.06
N VAL A 60 -6.36 -3.89 -1.16
CA VAL A 60 -7.27 -2.86 -1.68
C VAL A 60 -8.59 -2.85 -0.90
N ILE A 61 -9.22 -4.01 -0.69
CA ILE A 61 -10.49 -4.11 0.04
C ILE A 61 -10.33 -3.62 1.48
N LEU A 62 -9.30 -4.08 2.19
CA LEU A 62 -9.03 -3.67 3.57
C LEU A 62 -8.62 -2.19 3.66
N GLY A 63 -7.90 -1.69 2.65
CA GLY A 63 -7.56 -0.27 2.53
C GLY A 63 -8.81 0.58 2.40
N PHE A 64 -9.74 0.20 1.51
CA PHE A 64 -11.01 0.91 1.34
C PHE A 64 -11.88 0.83 2.61
N ALA A 65 -11.96 -0.34 3.25
CA ALA A 65 -12.65 -0.49 4.53
C ALA A 65 -12.02 0.36 5.64
N GLY A 66 -10.69 0.51 5.64
CA GLY A 66 -9.94 1.39 6.53
C GLY A 66 -10.27 2.87 6.32
N LEU A 67 -10.47 3.30 5.07
CA LEU A 67 -10.87 4.68 4.74
C LEU A 67 -12.27 5.03 5.26
N LEU A 68 -13.22 4.08 5.18
CA LEU A 68 -14.61 4.28 5.62
C LEU A 68 -14.74 4.36 7.15
N THR A 69 -13.73 3.95 7.91
CA THR A 69 -13.75 4.02 9.37
C THR A 69 -13.59 5.48 9.83
N LYS A 70 -14.58 5.98 10.60
CA LYS A 70 -14.75 7.42 10.94
C LYS A 70 -13.90 7.93 12.12
N LYS A 71 -13.27 7.06 12.92
CA LYS A 71 -12.69 7.42 14.23
C LYS A 71 -11.16 7.24 14.37
N ARG A 72 -10.42 7.01 13.28
CA ARG A 72 -9.00 6.63 13.34
C ARG A 72 -8.18 7.27 12.22
N ASN A 73 -6.86 7.31 12.41
CA ASN A 73 -5.94 7.79 11.38
C ASN A 73 -6.01 6.86 10.17
N ARG A 74 -6.14 7.46 8.98
CA ARG A 74 -6.35 6.77 7.69
C ARG A 74 -5.06 6.63 6.88
N SER A 75 -3.95 7.12 7.41
CA SER A 75 -2.66 7.17 6.73
C SER A 75 -2.21 5.79 6.23
N PHE A 76 -2.33 4.75 7.07
CA PHE A 76 -1.99 3.38 6.64
C PHE A 76 -2.93 2.79 5.58
N ALA A 77 -4.21 3.16 5.63
CA ALA A 77 -5.17 2.75 4.59
C ALA A 77 -4.83 3.39 3.23
N PHE A 78 -4.50 4.68 3.23
CA PHE A 78 -4.01 5.37 2.03
C PHE A 78 -2.71 4.76 1.50
N LEU A 79 -1.75 4.47 2.39
CA LEU A 79 -0.49 3.83 2.00
C LEU A 79 -0.70 2.43 1.42
N GLY A 80 -1.56 1.61 2.03
CA GLY A 80 -1.90 0.29 1.51
C GLY A 80 -2.46 0.36 0.09
N ILE A 81 -3.43 1.26 -0.14
CA ILE A 81 -4.01 1.50 -1.47
C ILE A 81 -2.97 2.03 -2.44
N ALA A 82 -2.14 2.99 -2.02
CA ALA A 82 -1.11 3.59 -2.87
C ALA A 82 -0.07 2.54 -3.33
N ILE A 83 0.36 1.65 -2.43
CA ILE A 83 1.27 0.56 -2.76
C ILE A 83 0.59 -0.43 -3.72
N SER A 84 -0.67 -0.80 -3.45
CA SER A 84 -1.43 -1.67 -4.37
C SER A 84 -1.58 -1.06 -5.77
N ALA A 85 -1.87 0.25 -5.85
CA ALA A 85 -1.97 0.97 -7.12
C ALA A 85 -0.61 1.04 -7.84
N PHE A 86 0.47 1.31 -7.11
CA PHE A 86 1.83 1.30 -7.65
C PHE A 86 2.19 -0.06 -8.26
N ILE A 87 1.87 -1.16 -7.56
CA ILE A 87 2.07 -2.53 -8.09
C ILE A 87 1.26 -2.75 -9.37
N GLY A 88 0.01 -2.29 -9.41
CA GLY A 88 -0.84 -2.39 -10.61
C GLY A 88 -0.25 -1.64 -11.81
N ILE A 89 0.22 -0.40 -11.60
CA ILE A 89 0.90 0.39 -12.63
C ILE A 89 2.19 -0.30 -13.06
N PHE A 90 2.96 -0.84 -12.12
CA PHE A 90 4.19 -1.57 -12.43
C PHE A 90 3.93 -2.77 -13.35
N PHE A 91 2.92 -3.59 -13.06
CA PHE A 91 2.53 -4.70 -13.95
C PHE A 91 2.05 -4.21 -15.31
N PHE A 92 1.27 -3.13 -15.35
CA PHE A 92 0.83 -2.53 -16.61
C PHE A 92 2.03 -2.09 -17.47
N CYS A 93 3.01 -1.41 -16.89
CA CYS A 93 4.25 -1.05 -17.56
C CYS A 93 5.04 -2.29 -18.01
N MET A 94 5.14 -3.32 -17.18
CA MET A 94 5.84 -4.56 -17.51
C MET A 94 5.22 -5.24 -18.74
N ILE A 95 3.89 -5.32 -18.81
CA ILE A 95 3.17 -5.86 -19.97
C ILE A 95 3.38 -4.96 -21.19
N GLY A 96 3.25 -3.64 -21.03
CA GLY A 96 3.45 -2.68 -22.11
C GLY A 96 4.85 -2.76 -22.72
N PHE A 97 5.89 -2.86 -21.89
CA PHE A 97 7.27 -3.07 -22.36
C PHE A 97 7.46 -4.44 -22.99
N ALA A 98 6.85 -5.49 -22.44
CA ALA A 98 6.90 -6.83 -23.04
C ALA A 98 6.30 -6.84 -24.46
N TRP A 99 5.15 -6.19 -24.65
CA TRP A 99 4.52 -6.00 -25.96
C TRP A 99 5.33 -5.10 -26.90
N SER A 100 5.99 -4.07 -26.37
CA SER A 100 6.83 -3.19 -27.18
C SER A 100 8.11 -3.86 -27.68
N ILE A 101 8.68 -4.79 -26.91
CA ILE A 101 9.94 -5.47 -27.24
C ILE A 101 9.68 -6.72 -28.09
N ASN A 102 8.60 -7.45 -27.83
CA ASN A 102 8.16 -8.57 -28.65
C ASN A 102 6.69 -8.39 -29.05
N PRO A 103 6.41 -7.60 -30.09
CA PRO A 103 5.08 -7.51 -30.69
C PRO A 103 4.83 -8.80 -31.50
N MET A 104 4.78 -9.95 -30.82
CA MET A 104 4.22 -11.16 -31.43
C MET A 104 2.70 -11.11 -31.22
N PRO A 105 1.91 -11.16 -32.31
CA PRO A 105 0.46 -11.12 -32.26
C PRO A 105 -0.16 -12.30 -31.50
#